data_AF-A0A6C2YQL5-F1
#
_entry.id   AF-A0A6C2YQL5-F1
#
_cell.length_a   1.000
_cell.length_b   1.000
_cell.length_c   1.000
_cell.angle_alpha   90.00
_cell.angle_beta   90.00
_cell.angle_gamma   90.00
#
_symmetry.space_group_name_H-M   'P 1'
#
loop_
_entity.id
_entity.type
_entity.pdbx_description
1 polymer ?
#
loop_
_entity_poly.entity_id
_entity_poly.type
_entity_poly.pdbx_seq_one_letter_code
_entity_poly.pdbx_strand_id
1 'polypeptide(L)'
;MIPQKVWSTTVRGRCAWSLFIGEHGCLGIRFDEASRKRMMLAYEIGWKWVAGEQIANEDLYLILESENEEDCLLIDTSVFPENSPGYWNVALTPIVYVVWWMKYLEGVKSVSTTVYETIADRFETFYQSLVELGLEDLATRILNQIVQMFPTTAPDDLGSPFDRNELLSRLALDISV
;
A
#
# COMPACT_ATOMS: atom_id res chain seq x y z
N MET A 1 -6.15 -15.80 5.07
CA MET A 1 -7.50 -15.22 4.92
C MET A 1 -7.35 -13.72 5.06
N ILE A 2 -7.49 -12.95 3.98
CA ILE A 2 -7.57 -11.49 4.10
C ILE A 2 -8.69 -11.19 5.10
N PRO A 3 -8.49 -10.33 6.11
CA PRO A 3 -9.60 -9.95 6.96
C PRO A 3 -10.65 -9.31 6.05
N GLN A 4 -11.82 -9.93 5.87
CA GLN A 4 -12.93 -9.34 5.11
C GLN A 4 -13.22 -7.90 5.57
N LYS A 5 -12.86 -7.62 6.82
CA LYS A 5 -12.84 -6.32 7.47
C LYS A 5 -12.06 -5.23 6.73
N VAL A 6 -11.05 -5.54 5.91
CA VAL A 6 -10.38 -4.56 5.05
C VAL A 6 -11.38 -3.85 4.14
N TRP A 7 -12.39 -4.56 3.66
CA TRP A 7 -13.42 -3.99 2.79
C TRP A 7 -14.50 -3.18 3.54
N SER A 8 -14.41 -3.10 4.87
CA SER A 8 -15.30 -2.29 5.71
C SER A 8 -14.74 -0.91 6.05
N THR A 9 -13.61 -0.52 5.46
CA THR A 9 -13.07 0.85 5.50
C THR A 9 -12.97 1.44 4.09
N THR A 10 -12.96 2.77 4.00
CA THR A 10 -12.87 3.52 2.74
C THR A 10 -11.61 3.15 1.95
N VAL A 11 -11.56 3.49 0.65
CA VAL A 11 -10.39 3.29 -0.21
C VAL A 11 -9.14 3.91 0.42
N ARG A 12 -9.22 5.17 0.86
CA ARG A 12 -8.11 5.85 1.54
C ARG A 12 -7.73 5.15 2.84
N GLY A 13 -8.70 4.63 3.59
CA GLY A 13 -8.45 3.81 4.78
C GLY A 13 -7.65 2.55 4.48
N ARG A 14 -8.04 1.79 3.45
CA ARG A 14 -7.32 0.57 3.01
C ARG A 14 -5.91 0.89 2.53
N CYS A 15 -5.76 1.98 1.77
CA CYS A 15 -4.48 2.48 1.30
C CYS A 15 -3.57 2.89 2.46
N ALA A 16 -4.08 3.63 3.44
CA ALA A 16 -3.32 4.02 4.62
C ALA A 16 -2.88 2.81 5.45
N TRP A 17 -3.76 1.82 5.62
CA TRP A 17 -3.45 0.58 6.31
C TRP A 17 -2.30 -0.16 5.62
N SER A 18 -2.41 -0.39 4.31
CA SER A 18 -1.37 -1.12 3.57
C SER A 18 -0.06 -0.34 3.56
N LEU A 19 -0.09 0.99 3.34
CA LEU A 19 1.11 1.84 3.35
C LEU A 19 1.83 1.80 4.70
N PHE A 20 1.10 1.95 5.82
CA PHE A 20 1.68 1.90 7.16
C PHE A 20 2.41 0.57 7.42
N ILE A 21 1.77 -0.54 7.06
CA ILE A 21 2.34 -1.88 7.25
C ILE A 21 3.53 -2.11 6.31
N GLY A 22 3.44 -1.65 5.07
CA GLY A 22 4.52 -1.73 4.10
C GLY A 22 5.77 -0.96 4.54
N GLU A 23 5.62 0.26 5.05
CA GLU A 23 6.72 1.05 5.61
C GLU A 23 7.40 0.33 6.78
N HIS A 24 6.61 -0.29 7.68
CA HIS A 24 7.16 -1.08 8.78
C HIS A 24 7.86 -2.34 8.29
N GLY A 25 7.31 -3.03 7.29
CA GLY A 25 7.95 -4.17 6.64
C GLY A 25 9.28 -3.80 6.00
N CYS A 26 9.40 -2.60 5.42
CA CYS A 26 10.64 -2.09 4.83
C CYS A 26 11.79 -1.96 5.83
N LEU A 27 11.51 -1.76 7.13
CA LEU A 27 12.56 -1.70 8.16
C LEU A 27 13.31 -3.03 8.31
N GLY A 28 12.65 -4.15 8.00
CA GLY A 28 13.25 -5.49 8.03
C GLY A 28 14.08 -5.83 6.78
N ILE A 29 14.07 -4.99 5.75
CA ILE A 29 14.67 -5.30 4.45
C ILE A 29 15.99 -4.56 4.26
N ARG A 30 17.01 -5.30 3.82
CA ARG A 30 18.28 -4.70 3.39
C ARG A 30 18.18 -4.24 1.94
N PHE A 31 17.79 -2.98 1.77
CA PHE A 31 17.91 -2.27 0.51
C PHE A 31 19.29 -1.61 0.36
N ASP A 32 19.82 -1.59 -0.86
CA ASP A 32 20.82 -0.59 -1.22
C ASP A 32 20.23 0.83 -1.10
N GLU A 33 21.09 1.83 -1.04
CA GLU A 33 20.68 3.22 -0.79
C GLU A 33 19.76 3.78 -1.89
N ALA A 34 19.99 3.43 -3.16
CA ALA A 34 19.20 3.93 -4.27
C ALA A 34 17.80 3.31 -4.27
N SER A 35 17.72 1.99 -4.10
CA SER A 35 16.45 1.26 -3.99
C SER A 35 15.63 1.72 -2.78
N ARG A 36 16.29 1.97 -1.64
CA ARG A 36 15.64 2.53 -0.46
C ARG A 36 15.04 3.90 -0.74
N LYS A 37 15.79 4.81 -1.37
CA LYS A 37 15.30 6.15 -1.70
C LYS A 37 14.08 6.11 -2.61
N ARG A 38 14.10 5.25 -3.64
CA ARG A 38 12.95 5.06 -4.54
C ARG A 38 11.73 4.52 -3.81
N MET A 39 11.92 3.50 -2.97
CA MET A 39 10.86 2.92 -2.16
C MET A 39 10.22 3.98 -1.26
N MET A 40 11.03 4.74 -0.52
CA MET A 40 10.53 5.78 0.38
C MET A 40 9.79 6.91 -0.37
N LEU A 41 10.26 7.30 -1.56
CA LEU A 41 9.57 8.27 -2.40
C LEU A 41 8.19 7.76 -2.83
N ALA A 42 8.07 6.48 -3.20
CA ALA A 42 6.79 5.88 -3.56
C ALA A 42 5.81 5.86 -2.38
N TYR A 43 6.28 5.54 -1.17
CA TYR A 43 5.46 5.66 0.04
C TYR A 43 5.02 7.10 0.33
N GLU A 44 5.91 8.07 0.12
CA GLU A 44 5.60 9.49 0.31
C GLU A 44 4.48 9.94 -0.63
N ILE A 45 4.57 9.60 -1.92
CA ILE A 45 3.52 9.90 -2.91
C ILE A 45 2.21 9.22 -2.53
N GLY A 46 2.26 7.96 -2.10
CA GLY A 46 1.09 7.24 -1.60
C GLY A 46 0.40 7.96 -0.45
N TRP A 47 1.17 8.44 0.53
CA TRP A 47 0.65 9.20 1.65
C TRP A 47 0.06 10.56 1.24
N LYS A 48 0.68 11.28 0.31
CA LYS A 48 0.15 12.54 -0.23
C LYS A 48 -1.24 12.37 -0.84
N TRP A 49 -1.46 11.29 -1.58
CA TRP A 49 -2.78 11.00 -2.17
C TRP A 49 -3.83 10.61 -1.13
N VAL A 50 -3.45 9.85 -0.10
CA VAL A 50 -4.31 9.57 1.05
C VAL A 50 -4.72 10.88 1.76
N ALA A 51 -3.78 11.83 1.87
CA ALA A 51 -4.02 13.18 2.39
C ALA A 51 -4.83 14.08 1.42
N GLY A 52 -5.19 13.56 0.24
CA GLY A 52 -6.06 14.23 -0.72
C GLY A 52 -5.35 15.20 -1.66
N GLU A 53 -4.01 15.15 -1.70
CA GLU A 53 -3.24 15.91 -2.67
C GLU A 53 -3.45 15.34 -4.07
N GLN A 54 -3.44 16.25 -5.06
CA GLN A 54 -3.42 15.87 -6.46
C GLN A 54 -2.01 15.41 -6.83
N ILE A 55 -1.89 14.18 -7.33
CA ILE A 55 -0.61 13.61 -7.75
C ILE A 55 -0.43 13.84 -9.24
N ALA A 56 0.75 14.30 -9.65
CA ALA A 56 1.04 14.45 -11.07
C ALA A 56 1.19 13.06 -11.71
N ASN A 57 0.74 12.91 -12.96
CA ASN A 57 0.93 11.65 -13.69
C ASN A 57 2.41 11.24 -13.75
N GLU A 58 3.32 12.20 -13.89
CA GLU A 58 4.78 11.99 -13.88
C GLU A 58 5.25 11.34 -12.57
N ASP A 59 4.68 11.71 -11.42
CA ASP A 59 4.99 11.09 -10.13
C ASP A 59 4.46 9.65 -10.05
N LEU A 60 3.31 9.37 -10.69
CA LEU A 60 2.79 8.01 -10.83
C LEU A 60 3.69 7.16 -11.75
N TYR A 61 4.25 7.77 -12.80
CA TYR A 61 5.23 7.13 -13.68
C TYR A 61 6.56 6.88 -12.95
N LEU A 62 7.01 7.77 -12.07
CA LEU A 62 8.16 7.52 -11.19
C LEU A 62 7.96 6.31 -10.25
N ILE A 63 6.71 5.92 -9.99
CA ILE A 63 6.36 4.71 -9.22
C ILE A 63 6.19 3.47 -10.12
N LEU A 64 5.86 3.64 -11.41
CA LEU A 64 5.52 2.54 -12.34
C LEU A 64 6.44 2.26 -13.55
N GLU A 65 7.21 3.19 -14.10
CA GLU A 65 7.92 3.04 -15.39
C GLU A 65 9.37 2.55 -15.31
N SER A 66 9.62 1.40 -15.94
CA SER A 66 10.78 1.25 -16.84
C SER A 66 10.39 1.76 -18.23
N GLU A 67 11.35 2.16 -19.07
CA GLU A 67 11.13 2.72 -20.42
C GLU A 67 10.41 1.79 -21.42
N ASN A 68 9.92 0.61 -21.00
CA ASN A 68 9.11 -0.31 -21.80
C ASN A 68 7.69 -0.41 -21.23
N GLU A 69 6.69 -0.05 -22.06
CA GLU A 69 5.25 -0.11 -21.75
C GLU A 69 4.72 -1.51 -21.39
N GLU A 70 5.49 -2.58 -21.63
CA GLU A 70 5.09 -3.97 -21.37
C GLU A 70 5.39 -4.46 -19.94
N ASP A 71 6.22 -3.75 -19.16
CA ASP A 71 6.65 -4.16 -17.81
C ASP A 71 6.24 -3.15 -16.73
N CYS A 72 4.97 -3.18 -16.32
CA CYS A 72 4.39 -2.29 -15.29
C CYS A 72 4.79 -2.66 -13.83
N LEU A 73 6.05 -2.98 -13.52
CA LEU A 73 6.50 -3.20 -12.13
C LEU A 73 7.93 -2.67 -11.88
N LEU A 74 8.01 -1.48 -11.27
CA LEU A 74 9.21 -0.65 -11.11
C LEU A 74 10.14 -1.01 -9.93
N ILE A 75 10.19 -2.28 -9.54
CA ILE A 75 11.26 -2.73 -8.66
C ILE A 75 12.01 -3.78 -9.42
N ASP A 76 13.21 -3.41 -9.88
CA ASP A 76 14.14 -4.32 -10.54
C ASP A 76 14.33 -5.54 -9.64
N THR A 77 13.57 -6.60 -9.92
CA THR A 77 13.50 -7.79 -9.07
C THR A 77 14.84 -8.51 -9.00
N SER A 78 15.80 -8.17 -9.88
CA SER A 78 17.16 -8.71 -9.90
C SER A 78 18.10 -8.07 -8.86
N VAL A 79 17.77 -6.89 -8.30
CA VAL A 79 18.57 -6.23 -7.24
C VAL A 79 18.27 -6.83 -5.86
N PHE A 80 17.21 -7.64 -5.74
CA PHE A 80 16.76 -8.17 -4.46
C PHE A 80 17.14 -9.64 -4.35
N PRO A 81 17.78 -10.07 -3.25
CA PRO A 81 18.24 -11.44 -3.11
C PRO A 81 17.05 -12.41 -3.24
N GLU A 82 17.24 -13.47 -4.03
CA GLU A 82 16.25 -14.50 -4.40
C GLU A 82 15.52 -15.17 -3.20
N ASN A 83 15.92 -14.87 -1.96
CA ASN A 83 15.52 -15.56 -0.74
C ASN A 83 14.60 -14.76 0.20
N SER A 84 13.86 -13.74 -0.26
CA SER A 84 12.93 -12.98 0.61
C SER A 84 11.59 -12.57 -0.02
N PRO A 85 10.84 -13.50 -0.64
CA PRO A 85 9.56 -13.21 -1.30
C PRO A 85 8.49 -12.61 -0.37
N GLY A 86 8.45 -12.99 0.91
CA GLY A 86 7.51 -12.41 1.88
C GLY A 86 7.72 -10.91 2.12
N TYR A 87 8.97 -10.50 2.29
CA TYR A 87 9.32 -9.07 2.45
C TYR A 87 9.04 -8.26 1.17
N TRP A 88 9.21 -8.86 0.00
CA TRP A 88 8.85 -8.26 -1.28
C TRP A 88 7.35 -7.95 -1.36
N ASN A 89 6.52 -8.94 -1.05
CA ASN A 89 5.07 -8.79 -1.02
C ASN A 89 4.65 -7.69 -0.04
N VAL A 90 5.25 -7.64 1.14
CA VAL A 90 4.93 -6.63 2.18
C VAL A 90 5.33 -5.22 1.76
N ALA A 91 6.50 -5.04 1.14
CA ALA A 91 6.99 -3.71 0.76
C ALA A 91 6.34 -3.15 -0.52
N LEU A 92 5.92 -4.01 -1.46
CA LEU A 92 5.48 -3.54 -2.78
C LEU A 92 3.98 -3.54 -2.99
N THR A 93 3.28 -4.54 -2.45
CA THR A 93 1.83 -4.62 -2.62
C THR A 93 1.12 -3.33 -2.20
N PRO A 94 1.51 -2.65 -1.11
CA PRO A 94 0.91 -1.37 -0.74
C PRO A 94 1.04 -0.29 -1.83
N ILE A 95 2.21 -0.16 -2.43
CA ILE A 95 2.49 0.86 -3.45
C ILE A 95 1.66 0.58 -4.71
N VAL A 96 1.73 -0.66 -5.22
CA VAL A 96 0.98 -1.08 -6.41
C VAL A 96 -0.52 -0.88 -6.20
N TYR A 97 -1.01 -1.20 -5.01
CA TYR A 97 -2.42 -1.03 -4.65
C TYR A 97 -2.88 0.43 -4.68
N VAL A 98 -2.09 1.31 -4.08
CA VAL A 98 -2.41 2.73 -4.00
C VAL A 98 -2.40 3.36 -5.38
N VAL A 99 -1.38 3.06 -6.18
CA VAL A 99 -1.30 3.57 -7.56
C VAL A 99 -2.44 3.06 -8.43
N TRP A 100 -2.85 1.81 -8.23
CA TRP A 100 -4.03 1.29 -8.91
C TRP A 100 -5.29 2.09 -8.58
N TRP A 101 -5.54 2.37 -7.29
CA TRP A 101 -6.69 3.18 -6.87
C TRP A 101 -6.61 4.63 -7.37
N MET A 102 -5.42 5.24 -7.36
CA MET A 102 -5.19 6.55 -7.96
C MET A 102 -5.64 6.55 -9.43
N LYS A 103 -5.11 5.63 -10.24
CA LYS A 103 -5.45 5.53 -11.66
C LYS A 103 -6.93 5.21 -11.91
N TYR A 104 -7.49 4.30 -11.13
CA TYR A 104 -8.89 3.88 -11.26
C TYR A 104 -9.86 5.04 -10.99
N LEU A 105 -9.65 5.78 -9.90
CA LEU A 105 -10.54 6.87 -9.49
C LEU A 105 -10.30 8.18 -10.24
N GLU A 106 -9.07 8.41 -10.74
CA GLU A 106 -8.74 9.57 -11.57
C GLU A 106 -9.08 9.38 -13.06
N GLY A 107 -9.67 8.22 -13.42
CA GLY A 107 -10.20 7.97 -14.76
C GLY A 107 -9.13 7.66 -15.82
N VAL A 108 -7.96 7.18 -15.39
CA VAL A 108 -6.88 6.75 -16.31
C VAL A 108 -7.29 5.41 -16.95
N LYS A 109 -7.80 5.48 -18.18
CA LYS A 109 -8.41 4.38 -18.95
C LYS A 109 -7.51 3.19 -19.32
N SER A 110 -6.22 3.18 -18.97
CA SER A 110 -5.27 2.16 -19.44
C SER A 110 -5.02 0.99 -18.48
N VAL A 111 -5.69 0.93 -17.33
CA VAL A 111 -5.49 -0.18 -16.39
C VAL A 111 -6.49 -1.29 -16.70
N SER A 112 -6.05 -2.38 -17.34
CA SER A 112 -6.93 -3.49 -17.69
C SER A 112 -7.56 -4.13 -16.44
N THR A 113 -8.77 -4.67 -16.60
CA THR A 113 -9.50 -5.43 -15.56
C THR A 113 -8.69 -6.60 -14.97
N THR A 114 -7.71 -7.11 -15.71
CA THR A 114 -6.75 -8.15 -15.28
C THR A 114 -5.94 -7.73 -14.04
N VAL A 115 -5.72 -6.43 -13.84
CA VAL A 115 -5.00 -5.90 -12.67
C VAL A 115 -5.83 -5.97 -11.38
N TYR A 116 -7.17 -5.90 -11.46
CA TYR A 116 -8.04 -5.94 -10.27
C TYR A 116 -8.07 -7.32 -9.60
N GLU A 117 -8.21 -8.38 -10.40
CA GLU A 117 -8.16 -9.77 -9.91
C GLU A 117 -6.76 -10.07 -9.33
N THR A 118 -5.72 -9.56 -9.99
CA THR A 118 -4.34 -9.63 -9.50
C THR A 118 -4.16 -8.91 -8.16
N ILE A 119 -4.90 -7.83 -7.88
CA ILE A 119 -4.78 -7.07 -6.63
C ILE A 119 -5.43 -7.78 -5.45
N ALA A 120 -6.59 -8.42 -5.64
CA ALA A 120 -7.22 -9.21 -4.58
C ALA A 120 -6.33 -10.40 -4.20
N ASP A 121 -5.79 -11.11 -5.20
CA ASP A 121 -4.83 -12.20 -5.01
C ASP A 121 -3.52 -11.71 -4.38
N ARG A 122 -3.07 -10.50 -4.74
CA ARG A 122 -1.90 -9.85 -4.10
C ARG A 122 -2.17 -9.45 -2.66
N PHE A 123 -3.38 -9.06 -2.28
CA PHE A 123 -3.70 -8.78 -0.88
C PHE A 123 -3.71 -10.05 -0.03
N GLU A 124 -4.13 -11.18 -0.59
CA GLU A 124 -4.03 -12.46 0.10
C GLU A 124 -2.57 -12.85 0.30
N THR A 125 -1.76 -12.74 -0.76
CA THR A 125 -0.32 -12.99 -0.72
C THR A 125 0.40 -12.04 0.24
N PHE A 126 0.01 -10.76 0.25
CA PHE A 126 0.49 -9.75 1.20
C PHE A 126 0.18 -10.15 2.64
N TYR A 127 -1.06 -10.52 2.94
CA TYR A 127 -1.43 -10.94 4.29
C TYR A 127 -0.69 -12.22 4.71
N GLN A 128 -0.58 -13.22 3.85
CA GLN A 128 0.23 -14.41 4.12
C GLN A 128 1.68 -14.04 4.44
N SER A 129 2.24 -13.11 3.69
CA SER A 129 3.60 -12.61 3.95
C SER A 129 3.71 -11.87 5.29
N LEU A 130 2.66 -11.15 5.73
CA LEU A 130 2.64 -10.57 7.07
C LEU A 130 2.65 -11.65 8.17
N VAL A 131 1.93 -12.75 7.97
CA VAL A 131 1.94 -13.89 8.90
C VAL A 131 3.33 -14.50 8.98
N GLU A 132 3.97 -14.77 7.84
CA GLU A 132 5.34 -15.32 7.78
C GLU A 132 6.37 -14.44 8.49
N LEU A 133 6.17 -13.12 8.44
CA LEU A 133 7.05 -12.14 9.08
C LEU A 133 6.67 -11.81 10.53
N GLY A 134 5.62 -12.43 11.08
CA GLY A 134 5.15 -12.13 12.45
C GLY A 134 4.56 -10.72 12.61
N LEU A 135 4.09 -10.11 11.52
CA LEU A 135 3.48 -8.78 11.49
C LEU A 135 1.94 -8.81 11.52
N GLU A 136 1.33 -10.01 11.53
CA GLU A 136 -0.13 -10.20 11.50
C GLU A 136 -0.86 -9.45 12.63
N ASP A 137 -0.37 -9.58 13.87
CA ASP A 137 -1.01 -8.96 15.03
C ASP A 137 -0.99 -7.43 14.93
N LEU A 138 0.14 -6.86 14.50
CA LEU A 138 0.26 -5.42 14.24
C LEU A 138 -0.70 -5.02 13.13
N ALA A 139 -0.68 -5.72 11.99
CA ALA A 139 -1.55 -5.43 10.86
C ALA A 139 -3.03 -5.48 11.22
N THR A 140 -3.44 -6.46 12.01
CA THR A 140 -4.82 -6.62 12.49
C THR A 140 -5.22 -5.51 13.46
N ARG A 141 -4.34 -5.14 14.41
CA ARG A 141 -4.60 -4.03 15.34
C ARG A 141 -4.79 -2.71 14.62
N ILE A 142 -3.88 -2.38 13.71
CA ILE A 142 -3.95 -1.14 12.92
C ILE A 142 -5.19 -1.14 12.02
N LEU A 143 -5.52 -2.28 11.40
CA LEU A 143 -6.74 -2.38 10.58
C LEU A 143 -8.01 -2.11 11.40
N ASN A 144 -8.08 -2.68 12.61
CA ASN A 144 -9.23 -2.49 13.49
C ASN A 144 -9.45 -1.01 13.83
N GLN A 145 -8.36 -0.28 14.09
CA GLN A 145 -8.40 1.16 14.38
C GLN A 145 -8.81 1.97 13.14
N ILE A 146 -8.23 1.68 11.97
CA ILE A 146 -8.57 2.36 10.72
C ILE A 146 -10.05 2.17 10.36
N VAL A 147 -10.58 0.95 10.51
CA VAL A 147 -11.99 0.66 10.27
C VAL A 147 -12.92 1.43 11.20
N GLN A 148 -12.52 1.67 12.45
CA GLN A 148 -13.30 2.50 13.38
C GLN A 148 -13.27 3.98 13.01
N MET A 149 -12.13 4.48 12.51
CA MET A 149 -11.96 5.88 12.14
C MET A 149 -12.62 6.22 10.80
N PHE A 150 -12.55 5.31 9.84
CA PHE A 150 -12.99 5.51 8.46
C PHE A 150 -13.89 4.35 7.98
N PRO A 151 -15.01 4.06 8.67
CA PRO A 151 -15.90 2.97 8.27
C PRO A 151 -16.56 3.29 6.92
N THR A 152 -16.86 2.25 6.15
CA THR A 152 -17.70 2.38 4.97
C THR A 152 -18.66 1.20 4.83
N THR A 153 -19.75 1.43 4.11
CA THR A 153 -20.70 0.39 3.67
C THR A 153 -20.58 0.10 2.17
N ALA A 154 -19.76 0.85 1.44
CA ALA A 154 -19.56 0.69 0.00
C ALA A 154 -18.08 0.39 -0.30
N PRO A 155 -17.77 -0.71 -1.02
CA PRO A 155 -16.38 -1.10 -1.29
C PRO A 155 -15.54 -0.04 -1.99
N ASP A 156 -16.12 0.80 -2.84
CA ASP A 156 -15.44 1.82 -3.65
C ASP A 156 -15.54 3.25 -3.08
N ASP A 157 -16.10 3.41 -1.89
CA ASP A 157 -16.14 4.71 -1.21
C ASP A 157 -14.73 5.24 -0.94
N LEU A 158 -14.37 6.34 -1.61
CA LEU A 158 -13.05 6.95 -1.50
C LEU A 158 -12.74 7.41 -0.06
N GLY A 159 -13.75 7.91 0.65
CA GLY A 159 -13.60 8.52 1.97
C GLY A 159 -12.97 9.92 1.95
N SER A 160 -13.03 10.59 3.10
CA SER A 160 -12.42 11.90 3.29
C SER A 160 -10.89 11.80 3.36
N PRO A 161 -10.15 12.83 2.93
CA PRO A 161 -8.70 12.89 3.13
C PRO A 161 -8.33 12.94 4.62
N PHE A 162 -7.17 12.40 4.97
CA PHE A 162 -6.62 12.50 6.32
C PHE A 162 -5.09 12.51 6.31
N ASP A 163 -4.51 13.25 7.25
CA ASP A 163 -3.05 13.39 7.34
C ASP A 163 -2.41 12.15 7.98
N ARG A 164 -1.20 11.83 7.53
CA ARG A 164 -0.42 10.72 8.08
C ARG A 164 -0.13 10.91 9.57
N ASN A 165 0.27 12.11 10.01
CA ASN A 165 0.58 12.36 11.42
C ASN A 165 -0.69 12.36 12.27
N GLU A 166 -1.81 12.81 11.71
CA GLU A 166 -3.11 12.66 12.38
C GLU A 166 -3.44 11.18 12.61
N LEU A 167 -3.29 10.35 11.58
CA LEU A 167 -3.47 8.90 11.71
C LEU A 167 -2.51 8.33 12.76
N LEU A 168 -1.21 8.60 12.64
CA LEU A 168 -0.20 8.12 13.59
C LEU A 168 -0.49 8.55 15.03
N SER A 169 -0.95 9.79 15.24
CA SER A 169 -1.30 10.30 16.56
C SER A 169 -2.49 9.53 17.13
N ARG A 170 -3.50 9.23 16.30
CA ARG A 170 -4.66 8.43 16.70
C ARG A 170 -4.29 6.97 16.97
N LEU A 171 -3.40 6.38 16.17
CA LEU A 171 -2.89 5.02 16.39
C LEU A 171 -2.00 4.93 17.65
N ALA A 172 -1.16 5.93 17.91
CA ALA A 172 -0.24 5.96 19.06
C ALA A 172 -0.95 6.05 20.41
N LEU A 173 -2.13 6.69 20.45
CA LEU A 173 -2.99 6.74 21.64
C LEU A 173 -3.50 5.36 22.08
N ASP A 174 -3.50 4.37 21.18
CA ASP A 174 -4.01 3.01 21.43
C ASP A 174 -2.92 1.91 21.35
N ILE A 175 -1.68 2.24 20.99
CA ILE A 175 -0.55 1.27 21.00
C ILE A 175 0.13 1.22 22.38
N SER A 176 -0.16 2.17 23.26
CA SER A 176 0.27 2.19 24.67
C SER A 176 -0.69 1.36 25.55
N VAL A 177 -0.57 0.03 25.47
CA VAL A 177 -1.12 -0.94 26.43
C VAL A 177 -0.04 -1.97 26.76
#